data_AF-A0A0Q5AEW8-F1
#
_entry.id   AF-A0A0Q5AEW8-F1
#
_cell.length_a   1.000
_cell.length_b   1.000
_cell.length_c   1.000
_cell.angle_alpha   90.00
_cell.angle_beta   90.00
_cell.angle_gamma   90.00
#
_symmetry.space_group_name_H-M   'P 1'
#
loop_
_entity.id
_entity.type
_entity.pdbx_description
1 polymer ?
#
loop_
_entity_poly.entity_id
_entity_poly.type
_entity_poly.pdbx_seq_one_letter_code
_entity_poly.pdbx_strand_id
1 'polypeptide(L)'
;MLAVMIMLSGCAPTFAAENSEVACADWVPYDSVDEAADGAELVVRAELEPTDTTVTMHGEPASLHRATVTEVFRGDAAVGDVLDVVSTPASCTTGAPYPDGDPMLRDEATLVLRPGTPAWGSADFLQTITPYSGVWDERPTAE
;
A
#
# COMPACT_ATOMS: atom_id res chain seq x y z
N MET A 1 -61.31 -32.13 13.63
CA MET A 1 -60.46 -31.14 14.32
C MET A 1 -59.05 -31.71 14.37
N LEU A 2 -58.24 -31.41 13.35
CA LEU A 2 -56.87 -31.90 13.22
C LEU A 2 -55.96 -30.68 13.31
N ALA A 3 -55.19 -30.59 14.39
CA ALA A 3 -54.22 -29.53 14.60
C ALA A 3 -52.98 -29.82 13.73
N VAL A 4 -52.66 -28.92 12.81
CA VAL A 4 -51.41 -28.95 12.05
C VAL A 4 -50.50 -27.87 12.64
N MET A 5 -49.50 -28.33 13.39
CA MET A 5 -48.48 -27.51 14.02
C MET A 5 -47.31 -27.34 13.03
N ILE A 6 -47.27 -26.21 12.32
CA ILE A 6 -46.20 -25.89 11.36
C ILE A 6 -45.00 -25.34 12.15
N MET A 7 -43.94 -26.13 12.25
CA MET A 7 -42.67 -25.71 12.85
C MET A 7 -41.89 -24.81 11.89
N LEU A 8 -41.41 -23.69 12.42
CA LEU A 8 -40.47 -22.77 11.78
C LEU A 8 -39.12 -23.47 11.58
N SER A 9 -38.75 -23.76 10.33
CA SER A 9 -37.36 -24.08 9.97
C SER A 9 -36.68 -22.81 9.45
N GLY A 10 -36.06 -22.05 10.36
CA GLY A 10 -35.17 -20.95 10.00
C GLY A 10 -33.90 -21.50 9.36
N CYS A 11 -33.76 -21.37 8.04
CA CYS A 11 -32.45 -21.43 7.41
C CYS A 11 -31.75 -20.11 7.68
N ALA A 12 -30.78 -20.13 8.58
CA ALA A 12 -29.87 -19.02 8.80
C ALA A 12 -29.20 -18.67 7.46
N PRO A 13 -29.12 -17.39 7.05
CA PRO A 13 -28.19 -17.00 6.00
C PRO A 13 -26.80 -17.32 6.52
N THR A 14 -26.15 -18.31 5.92
CA THR A 14 -24.72 -18.51 6.04
C THR A 14 -24.09 -17.27 5.43
N PHE A 15 -23.79 -16.27 6.27
CA PHE A 15 -22.86 -15.22 5.90
C PHE A 15 -21.58 -15.96 5.56
N ALA A 16 -21.28 -16.07 4.26
CA ALA A 16 -19.97 -16.45 3.81
C ALA A 16 -19.02 -15.45 4.48
N ALA A 17 -18.27 -15.90 5.48
CA ALA A 17 -17.04 -15.24 5.83
C ALA A 17 -16.23 -15.23 4.55
N GLU A 18 -16.19 -14.07 3.89
CA GLU A 18 -15.32 -13.84 2.75
C GLU A 18 -13.92 -14.13 3.27
N ASN A 19 -13.40 -15.31 2.92
CA ASN A 19 -12.01 -15.65 3.14
C ASN A 19 -11.23 -14.67 2.26
N SER A 20 -10.81 -13.55 2.83
CA SER A 20 -9.76 -12.73 2.23
C SER A 20 -8.49 -13.58 2.27
N GLU A 21 -8.31 -14.39 1.23
CA GLU A 21 -7.10 -15.19 1.06
C GLU A 21 -5.91 -14.24 1.05
N VAL A 22 -4.91 -14.51 1.89
CA VAL A 22 -3.66 -13.76 1.88
C VAL A 22 -3.02 -13.95 0.51
N ALA A 23 -2.99 -12.89 -0.29
CA ALA A 23 -2.37 -12.91 -1.60
C ALA A 23 -0.86 -12.75 -1.43
N CYS A 24 -0.10 -13.83 -1.65
CA CYS A 24 1.36 -13.79 -1.68
C CYS A 24 1.80 -13.12 -2.99
N ALA A 25 2.15 -11.84 -2.92
CA ALA A 25 2.68 -11.13 -4.08
C ALA A 25 4.13 -11.57 -4.34
N ASP A 26 4.43 -11.90 -5.60
CA ASP A 26 5.80 -12.10 -6.07
C ASP A 26 6.34 -10.75 -6.54
N TRP A 27 7.32 -10.21 -5.82
CA TRP A 27 7.82 -8.85 -6.02
C TRP A 27 8.98 -8.82 -7.01
N VAL A 28 8.91 -7.91 -7.97
CA VAL A 28 10.02 -7.65 -8.89
C VAL A 28 11.16 -6.98 -8.11
N PRO A 29 12.39 -7.54 -8.13
CA PRO A 29 13.56 -6.85 -7.60
C PRO A 29 14.00 -5.75 -8.58
N TYR A 30 14.49 -4.63 -8.05
CA TYR A 30 15.11 -3.56 -8.82
C TYR A 30 16.52 -3.30 -8.29
N ASP A 31 17.50 -3.19 -9.19
CA ASP A 31 18.90 -2.99 -8.84
C ASP A 31 19.25 -1.50 -8.66
N SER A 32 18.40 -0.59 -9.15
CA SER A 32 18.59 0.86 -9.01
C SER A 32 17.27 1.64 -8.98
N VAL A 33 17.34 2.89 -8.49
CA VAL A 33 16.22 3.83 -8.53
C VAL A 33 15.79 4.18 -9.96
N ASP A 34 16.74 4.22 -10.92
CA ASP A 34 16.42 4.45 -12.34
C ASP A 34 15.57 3.30 -12.91
N GLU A 35 15.94 2.05 -12.61
CA GLU A 35 15.18 0.88 -13.06
C GLU A 35 13.78 0.84 -12.42
N ALA A 36 13.69 1.17 -11.13
CA ALA A 36 12.40 1.26 -10.44
C ALA A 36 11.52 2.39 -11.00
N ALA A 37 12.13 3.53 -11.35
CA ALA A 37 11.43 4.69 -11.90
C ALA A 37 10.78 4.40 -13.27
N ASP A 38 11.37 3.51 -14.08
CA ASP A 38 10.85 3.17 -15.41
C ASP A 38 9.43 2.61 -15.39
N GLY A 39 9.07 1.85 -14.34
CA GLY A 39 7.74 1.28 -14.15
C GLY A 39 6.79 2.13 -13.28
N ALA A 40 7.22 3.30 -12.82
CA ALA A 40 6.49 4.11 -11.85
C ALA A 40 5.61 5.18 -12.49
N GLU A 41 4.52 5.53 -11.82
CA GLU A 41 3.62 6.60 -12.26
C GLU A 41 4.06 7.96 -11.70
N LEU A 42 4.63 7.97 -10.49
CA LEU A 42 5.14 9.15 -9.83
C LEU A 42 6.47 8.84 -9.15
N VAL A 43 7.46 9.72 -9.34
CA VAL A 43 8.76 9.65 -8.66
C VAL A 43 9.09 11.02 -8.10
N VAL A 44 9.24 11.10 -6.78
CA VAL A 44 9.42 12.37 -6.04
C VAL A 44 10.46 12.22 -4.94
N ARG A 45 11.14 13.30 -4.57
CA ARG A 45 11.77 13.44 -3.26
C ARG A 45 10.72 14.00 -2.31
N ALA A 46 10.62 13.46 -1.10
CA ALA A 46 9.66 13.95 -0.13
C ALA A 46 10.16 13.84 1.32
N GLU A 47 9.79 14.82 2.14
CA GLU A 47 9.84 14.74 3.60
C GLU A 47 8.70 13.84 4.08
N LEU A 48 8.99 12.90 4.99
CA LEU A 48 8.03 11.88 5.43
C LEU A 48 7.60 12.11 6.87
N GLU A 49 6.29 12.01 7.10
CA GLU A 49 5.68 12.05 8.41
C GLU A 49 4.82 10.80 8.62
N PRO A 50 5.06 9.99 9.68
CA PRO A 50 4.23 8.85 9.98
C PRO A 50 2.84 9.28 10.44
N THR A 51 1.84 8.46 10.13
CA THR A 51 0.50 8.63 10.67
C THR A 51 0.09 7.43 11.52
N ASP A 52 -0.95 7.59 12.34
CA ASP A 52 -1.57 6.47 13.06
C ASP A 52 -2.54 5.65 12.19
N THR A 53 -2.60 5.94 10.87
CA THR A 53 -3.52 5.29 9.93
C THR A 53 -2.88 4.08 9.28
N THR A 54 -3.63 2.97 9.24
CA THR A 54 -3.25 1.76 8.51
C THR A 54 -4.35 1.37 7.53
N VAL A 55 -3.95 0.73 6.43
CA VAL A 55 -4.86 0.14 5.44
C VAL A 55 -4.53 -1.35 5.28
N THR A 56 -5.53 -2.18 5.01
CA THR A 56 -5.30 -3.60 4.75
C THR A 56 -4.91 -3.80 3.28
N MET A 57 -3.72 -4.35 3.03
CA MET A 57 -3.20 -4.63 1.70
C MET A 57 -2.57 -6.02 1.68
N HIS A 58 -2.95 -6.86 0.71
CA HIS A 58 -2.47 -8.24 0.59
C HIS A 58 -2.70 -9.12 1.84
N GLY A 59 -3.70 -8.78 2.67
CA GLY A 59 -3.96 -9.46 3.94
C GLY A 59 -3.13 -8.95 5.12
N GLU A 60 -2.28 -7.95 4.90
CA GLU A 60 -1.37 -7.37 5.90
C GLU A 60 -1.75 -5.91 6.23
N PRO A 61 -1.50 -5.43 7.46
CA PRO A 61 -1.66 -4.03 7.80
C PRO A 61 -0.51 -3.20 7.24
N ALA A 62 -0.82 -2.25 6.35
CA ALA A 62 0.12 -1.32 5.73
C ALA A 62 -0.02 0.08 6.33
N SER A 63 1.10 0.74 6.58
CA SER A 63 1.16 2.07 7.20
C SER A 63 0.91 3.14 6.16
N LEU A 64 0.09 4.14 6.50
CA LEU A 64 -0.03 5.35 5.71
C LEU A 64 0.91 6.41 6.28
N HIS A 65 1.65 7.06 5.39
CA HIS A 65 2.55 8.16 5.66
C HIS A 65 2.12 9.37 4.86
N ARG A 66 2.38 10.55 5.41
CA ARG A 66 2.24 11.81 4.70
C ARG A 66 3.59 12.18 4.11
N ALA A 67 3.64 12.36 2.80
CA ALA A 67 4.85 12.72 2.07
C ALA A 67 4.71 14.12 1.48
N THR A 68 5.51 15.07 1.99
CA THR A 68 5.54 16.45 1.45
C THR A 68 6.60 16.53 0.37
N VAL A 69 6.19 16.80 -0.86
CA VAL A 69 7.07 16.77 -2.04
C VAL A 69 8.08 17.91 -1.99
N THR A 70 9.37 17.57 -2.03
CA THR A 70 10.49 18.53 -2.10
C THR A 70 11.11 18.61 -3.49
N GLU A 71 10.98 17.56 -4.31
CA GLU A 71 11.46 17.51 -5.69
C GLU A 71 10.61 16.53 -6.52
N VAL A 72 10.42 16.80 -7.82
CA VAL A 72 9.65 15.95 -8.73
C VAL A 72 10.55 15.47 -9.85
N PHE A 73 10.64 14.15 -10.04
CA PHE A 73 11.45 13.53 -11.09
C PHE A 73 10.59 12.96 -12.23
N ARG A 74 9.38 12.47 -11.91
CA ARG A 74 8.44 11.90 -12.89
C ARG A 74 7.01 12.01 -12.37
N GLY A 75 6.04 12.16 -13.28
CA GLY A 75 4.60 12.16 -12.98
C GLY A 75 4.04 13.55 -12.69
N ASP A 76 2.76 13.60 -12.32
CA ASP A 76 2.02 14.84 -12.05
C ASP A 76 1.94 15.10 -10.54
N ALA A 77 2.87 15.93 -10.05
CA ALA A 77 2.90 16.49 -8.70
C ALA A 77 3.64 17.83 -8.73
N ALA A 78 3.47 18.64 -7.70
CA ALA A 78 4.19 19.88 -7.49
C ALA A 78 4.97 19.87 -6.17
N VAL A 79 6.06 20.62 -6.12
CA VAL A 79 6.77 20.88 -4.86
C VAL A 79 5.83 21.56 -3.87
N GLY A 80 5.78 21.02 -2.65
CA GLY A 80 4.86 21.43 -1.60
C GLY A 80 3.54 20.64 -1.56
N ASP A 81 3.28 19.78 -2.56
CA ASP A 81 2.14 18.87 -2.48
C ASP A 81 2.32 17.88 -1.33
N VAL A 82 1.20 17.54 -0.70
CA VAL A 82 1.13 16.60 0.41
C VAL A 82 0.41 15.36 -0.06
N LEU A 83 1.14 14.26 -0.15
CA LEU A 83 0.66 12.98 -0.66
C LEU A 83 0.38 12.02 0.49
N ASP A 84 -0.76 11.33 0.45
CA ASP A 84 -1.00 10.18 1.31
C ASP A 84 -0.41 8.93 0.61
N VAL A 85 0.65 8.37 1.20
CA VAL A 85 1.44 7.27 0.64
C VAL A 85 1.39 6.07 1.57
N VAL A 86 0.98 4.93 1.04
CA VAL A 86 0.99 3.65 1.76
C VAL A 86 2.31 2.93 1.51
N SER A 87 3.00 2.58 2.60
CA SER A 87 4.19 1.72 2.56
C SER A 87 3.74 0.28 2.27
N THR A 88 4.14 -0.24 1.12
CA THR A 88 3.64 -1.52 0.61
C THR A 88 4.15 -2.65 1.50
N PRO A 89 3.28 -3.49 2.08
CA PRO A 89 3.71 -4.52 3.00
C PRO A 89 4.21 -5.74 2.23
N ALA A 90 5.20 -6.44 2.80
CA ALA A 90 5.50 -7.80 2.41
C ALA A 90 4.39 -8.72 2.95
N SER A 91 3.90 -9.65 2.11
CA SER A 91 3.02 -10.73 2.54
C SER A 91 3.74 -12.08 2.46
N CYS A 92 3.23 -13.07 3.21
CA CYS A 92 3.74 -14.45 3.18
C CYS A 92 5.24 -14.59 3.52
N THR A 93 5.80 -13.61 4.22
CA THR A 93 7.20 -13.57 4.64
C THR A 93 7.26 -13.49 6.18
N THR A 94 8.22 -14.17 6.80
CA THR A 94 8.41 -14.07 8.25
C THR A 94 8.80 -12.64 8.62
N GLY A 95 8.06 -12.01 9.53
CA GLY A 95 8.26 -10.61 9.90
C GLY A 95 7.40 -9.60 9.13
N ALA A 96 6.44 -10.06 8.32
CA ALA A 96 5.40 -9.20 7.74
C ALA A 96 4.71 -8.31 8.81
N PRO A 97 4.26 -7.09 8.46
CA PRO A 97 4.29 -6.48 7.12
C PRO A 97 5.66 -5.96 6.69
N TYR A 98 6.58 -5.72 7.64
CA TYR A 98 7.90 -5.14 7.36
C TYR A 98 9.01 -5.91 8.08
N PRO A 99 9.60 -6.94 7.44
CA PRO A 99 10.57 -7.82 8.10
C PRO A 99 11.82 -7.09 8.59
N ASP A 100 12.21 -6.02 7.91
CA ASP A 100 13.38 -5.19 8.24
C ASP A 100 12.99 -3.81 8.81
N GLY A 101 11.72 -3.63 9.17
CA GLY A 101 11.14 -2.34 9.56
C GLY A 101 10.53 -1.57 8.38
N ASP A 102 9.60 -0.66 8.67
CA ASP A 102 8.91 0.12 7.64
C ASP A 102 9.91 1.08 6.96
N PRO A 103 10.15 0.94 5.64
CA PRO A 103 11.15 1.75 4.95
C PRO A 103 10.82 3.24 4.96
N MET A 104 9.54 3.62 5.14
CA MET A 104 9.12 5.03 5.19
C MET A 104 9.36 5.72 6.54
N LEU A 105 9.80 4.99 7.59
CA LEU A 105 10.16 5.59 8.88
C LEU A 105 11.53 6.26 8.85
N ARG A 106 11.62 7.40 8.16
CA ARG A 106 12.79 8.28 8.05
C ARG A 106 12.35 9.71 7.71
N ASP A 107 13.26 10.67 7.79
CA ASP A 107 12.89 12.09 7.62
C ASP A 107 12.62 12.47 6.15
N GLU A 108 13.38 11.93 5.20
CA GLU A 108 13.25 12.24 3.77
C GLU A 108 13.68 11.05 2.92
N ALA A 109 13.06 10.86 1.76
CA ALA A 109 13.45 9.84 0.78
C ALA A 109 13.06 10.22 -0.66
N THR A 110 13.67 9.54 -1.62
CA THR A 110 13.12 9.41 -2.96
C THR A 110 12.09 8.29 -2.98
N LEU A 111 10.86 8.60 -3.36
CA LEU A 111 9.74 7.67 -3.43
C LEU A 111 9.45 7.29 -4.88
N VAL A 112 9.30 5.99 -5.11
CA VAL A 112 8.88 5.41 -6.40
C VAL A 112 7.48 4.84 -6.22
N LEU A 113 6.49 5.52 -6.82
CA LEU A 113 5.09 5.39 -6.48
C LEU A 113 4.23 4.94 -7.67
N ARG A 114 3.14 4.26 -7.32
CA ARG A 114 2.05 3.89 -8.22
C ARG A 114 0.71 4.14 -7.53
N PRO A 115 -0.39 4.28 -8.28
CA PRO A 115 -1.72 4.32 -7.69
C PRO A 115 -1.96 3.05 -6.87
N GLY A 116 -2.42 3.26 -5.64
CA GLY A 116 -2.99 2.22 -4.82
C GLY A 116 -4.32 1.75 -5.37
N THR A 117 -4.66 0.49 -5.12
CA THR A 117 -6.03 0.04 -5.34
C THR A 117 -6.81 0.29 -4.06
N PRO A 118 -7.77 1.23 -4.04
CA PRO A 118 -8.54 1.48 -2.83
C PRO A 118 -9.26 0.22 -2.37
N ALA A 119 -9.11 -0.11 -1.09
CA ALA A 119 -10.05 -1.02 -0.43
C ALA A 119 -11.42 -0.32 -0.40
N TRP A 120 -12.50 -1.07 -0.53
CA TRP A 120 -13.84 -0.52 -0.77
C TRP A 120 -14.17 0.65 0.18
N GLY A 121 -14.27 1.87 -0.36
CA GLY A 121 -14.60 3.08 0.39
C GLY A 121 -13.44 3.95 0.87
N SER A 122 -12.16 3.62 0.58
CA SER A 122 -11.03 4.53 0.81
C SER A 122 -10.86 5.53 -0.35
N ALA A 123 -10.33 6.71 -0.05
CA ALA A 123 -9.86 7.65 -1.08
C ALA A 123 -8.74 7.00 -1.92
N ASP A 124 -8.54 7.52 -3.13
CA ASP A 124 -7.37 7.18 -3.94
C ASP A 124 -6.11 7.53 -3.13
N PHE A 125 -5.18 6.59 -3.03
CA PHE A 125 -3.89 6.78 -2.37
C PHE A 125 -2.76 6.35 -3.30
N LEU A 126 -1.54 6.82 -3.04
CA LEU A 126 -0.35 6.31 -3.70
C LEU A 126 0.27 5.22 -2.83
N GLN A 127 0.95 4.27 -3.45
CA GLN A 127 1.71 3.24 -2.74
C GLN A 127 3.10 3.09 -3.32
N THR A 128 4.06 2.69 -2.49
CA THR A 128 5.39 2.29 -2.95
C THR A 128 5.30 1.13 -3.95
N ILE A 129 6.13 1.15 -5.00
CA ILE A 129 6.01 0.18 -6.10
C ILE A 129 6.16 -1.29 -5.66
N THR A 130 7.00 -1.54 -4.65
CA THR A 130 7.17 -2.82 -3.93
C THR A 130 7.53 -2.54 -2.46
N PRO A 131 7.48 -3.54 -1.57
CA PRO A 131 7.91 -3.40 -0.17
C PRO A 131 9.40 -3.06 0.01
N TYR A 132 10.22 -3.38 -0.99
CA TYR A 132 11.68 -3.36 -0.85
C TYR A 132 12.37 -2.32 -1.76
N SER A 133 11.65 -1.77 -2.74
CA SER A 133 12.24 -0.94 -3.80
C SER A 133 11.40 0.30 -4.12
N GLY A 134 10.57 0.76 -3.18
CA GLY A 134 9.81 2.00 -3.33
C GLY A 134 10.36 3.21 -2.60
N VAL A 135 11.41 3.04 -1.78
CA VAL A 135 12.02 4.09 -0.97
C VAL A 135 13.54 4.04 -1.14
N TRP A 136 14.13 5.12 -1.61
CA TRP A 136 15.54 5.22 -1.97
C TRP A 136 16.19 6.46 -1.35
N ASP A 137 17.47 6.37 -1.02
CA ASP A 137 18.24 7.55 -0.60
C ASP A 137 18.79 8.29 -1.84
N GLU A 138 19.04 7.56 -2.91
CA GLU A 138 19.49 8.05 -4.21
C GLU A 138 18.41 8.83 -4.95
N ARG A 139 18.84 9.73 -5.84
CA ARG A 139 17.97 10.38 -6.83
C ARG A 139 18.12 9.65 -8.16
N PRO A 140 17.04 9.50 -8.96
CA PRO A 140 17.17 9.06 -10.34
C PRO A 140 18.05 10.04 -11.12
N THR A 141 18.73 9.52 -12.13
CA THR A 141 19.47 10.34 -13.08
C THR A 141 18.49 11.26 -13.80
N ALA A 142 18.81 12.56 -13.86
CA ALA A 142 17.94 13.53 -14.52
C ALA A 142 17.89 13.23 -16.02
N GLU A 143 16.67 13.04 -16.56
CA GLU A 143 16.41 13.00 -18.01
C GLU A 143 16.23 14.42 -18.59
#